data_AF-A0A8B3F2Q8-F1
#
_entry.id   AF-A0A8B3F2Q8-F1
#
_cell.length_a   1.000
_cell.length_b   1.000
_cell.length_c   1.000
_cell.angle_alpha   90.00
_cell.angle_beta   90.00
_cell.angle_gamma   90.00
#
_symmetry.space_group_name_H-M   'P 1'
#
loop_
_entity.id
_entity.type
_entity.pdbx_description
1 polymer ?
#
loop_
_entity_poly.entity_id
_entity_poly.type
_entity_poly.pdbx_seq_one_letter_code
_entity_poly.pdbx_strand_id
1 'polypeptide(L)'
;MKMTDKLFRAIMRNLHAYVLLINRDFTVFYTNYYDITGAVKPAETGRVGDILRCNNALSAAGGCGTHDLCEHCPVRNAIENAFVVQKNFTDLAAILNLRDSEGRTTECNAYVSGEYMEIEDRDCMVITVHDITRLKQVEAELKLAREKAENADRSKSVFLANMSHEIRTPLNAIVGFSELLASASTDEEKTQFLEIVQSNNEMLQQLIADILDLSKIEAGTLEFVFSDVDINQMMSDLEQQFRMRVAELGSGVQIVREASEKEYTMHTDRNRLAQVISNFMTNALKFTQEGSITLGFRLYEEGLYFYVKDTGTGIPQEKLPHVFERFVKLKQEKNGTGLGLSICQTIVRKLGGEIGVESEEGAGSTFWFTLPWEPATRPKLVREKENQ
;
A
#
# COMPACT_ATOMS: atom_id res chain seq x y z
N MET A 1 -46.82 40.36 21.95
CA MET A 1 -45.42 40.46 22.43
C MET A 1 -44.85 39.15 22.98
N LYS A 2 -45.52 38.38 23.87
CA LYS A 2 -44.93 37.13 24.45
C LYS A 2 -44.72 35.95 23.47
N MET A 3 -45.43 35.92 22.34
CA MET A 3 -45.32 34.82 21.35
C MET A 3 -44.03 34.95 20.51
N THR A 4 -43.55 36.17 20.29
CA THR A 4 -42.36 36.50 19.50
C THR A 4 -41.06 36.05 20.19
N ASP A 5 -40.94 36.27 21.50
CA ASP A 5 -39.74 35.88 22.26
C ASP A 5 -39.59 34.36 22.42
N LYS A 6 -40.71 33.64 22.60
CA LYS A 6 -40.70 32.18 22.68
C LYS A 6 -40.28 31.56 21.34
N LEU A 7 -40.81 32.10 20.25
CA LEU A 7 -40.45 31.66 18.90
C LEU A 7 -38.97 31.94 18.60
N PHE A 8 -38.48 33.14 18.93
CA PHE A 8 -37.07 33.51 18.73
C PHE A 8 -36.10 32.57 19.47
N ARG A 9 -36.35 32.29 20.75
CA ARG A 9 -35.53 31.34 21.52
C ARG A 9 -35.57 29.92 20.95
N ALA A 10 -36.75 29.48 20.49
CA ALA A 10 -36.90 28.18 19.87
C ALA A 10 -36.09 28.07 18.57
N ILE A 11 -36.09 29.10 17.72
CA ILE A 11 -35.27 29.16 16.51
C ILE A 11 -33.78 29.08 16.88
N MET A 12 -33.33 29.94 17.80
CA MET A 12 -31.92 30.03 18.18
C MET A 12 -31.37 28.74 18.80
N ARG A 13 -32.18 28.00 19.57
CA ARG A 13 -31.79 26.71 20.15
C ARG A 13 -31.72 25.57 19.13
N ASN A 14 -32.46 25.66 18.02
CA ASN A 14 -32.49 24.62 16.98
C ASN A 14 -31.65 24.98 15.75
N LEU A 15 -30.82 26.03 15.86
CA LEU A 15 -29.93 26.44 14.79
C LEU A 15 -28.67 25.55 14.79
N HIS A 16 -28.26 25.06 13.62
CA HIS A 16 -27.00 24.32 13.47
C HIS A 16 -25.79 25.27 13.31
N ALA A 17 -25.71 26.27 14.18
CA ALA A 17 -24.59 27.21 14.31
C ALA A 17 -24.63 27.90 15.67
N TYR A 18 -23.47 28.31 16.17
CA TYR A 18 -23.40 29.19 17.32
C TYR A 18 -23.52 30.64 16.87
N VAL A 19 -24.41 31.38 17.50
CA VAL A 19 -24.69 32.78 17.23
C VAL A 19 -24.22 33.59 18.44
N LEU A 20 -23.45 34.64 18.18
CA LEU A 20 -23.02 35.61 19.18
C LEU A 20 -23.38 36.99 18.68
N LEU A 21 -24.06 37.78 19.50
CA LEU A 21 -24.36 39.16 19.22
C LEU A 21 -23.44 40.03 20.09
N ILE A 22 -22.64 40.86 19.42
CA ILE A 22 -21.48 41.54 20.03
C ILE A 22 -21.49 43.03 19.73
N ASN A 23 -20.83 43.79 20.61
CA ASN A 23 -20.54 45.21 20.40
C ASN A 23 -19.09 45.41 19.93
N ARG A 24 -18.71 46.68 19.70
CA ARG A 24 -17.36 47.09 19.28
C ARG A 24 -16.24 46.69 20.26
N ASP A 25 -16.57 46.50 21.53
CA ASP A 25 -15.64 46.05 22.58
C ASP A 25 -15.55 44.51 22.68
N PHE A 26 -16.08 43.78 21.68
CA PHE A 26 -16.12 42.31 21.63
C PHE A 26 -16.93 41.67 22.77
N THR A 27 -17.73 42.45 23.48
CA THR A 27 -18.57 41.97 24.58
C THR A 27 -19.79 41.29 24.00
N VAL A 28 -20.07 40.07 24.46
CA VAL A 28 -21.20 39.27 23.96
C VAL A 28 -22.40 39.50 24.86
N PHE A 29 -23.45 40.13 24.31
CA PHE A 29 -24.68 40.42 25.05
C PHE A 29 -25.80 39.42 24.76
N TYR A 30 -25.69 38.63 23.69
CA TYR A 30 -26.53 37.46 23.44
C TYR A 30 -25.76 36.32 22.79
N THR A 31 -26.04 35.07 23.18
CA THR A 31 -25.56 33.88 22.48
C THR A 31 -26.49 32.69 22.70
N ASN A 32 -26.61 31.82 21.69
CA ASN A 32 -27.26 30.50 21.80
C ASN A 32 -26.28 29.36 22.15
N TYR A 33 -24.98 29.66 22.32
CA TYR A 33 -23.91 28.68 22.54
C TYR A 33 -24.26 27.72 23.68
N TYR A 34 -24.61 28.26 24.86
CA TYR A 34 -24.92 27.47 26.04
C TYR A 34 -26.20 26.63 25.87
N ASP A 35 -27.17 27.12 25.10
CA ASP A 35 -28.42 26.40 24.83
C ASP A 35 -28.19 25.19 23.91
N ILE A 36 -27.20 25.26 23.02
CA ILE A 36 -26.83 24.19 22.07
C ILE A 36 -25.86 23.20 22.71
N THR A 37 -24.83 23.68 23.41
CA THR A 37 -23.77 22.82 23.97
C THR A 37 -24.14 22.24 25.34
N GLY A 38 -25.11 22.83 26.03
CA GLY A 38 -25.45 22.50 27.41
C GLY A 38 -24.39 22.94 28.44
N ALA A 39 -23.38 23.70 28.03
CA ALA A 39 -22.36 24.22 28.93
C ALA A 39 -22.98 25.19 29.95
N VAL A 40 -22.40 25.24 31.16
CA VAL A 40 -22.86 26.14 32.22
C VAL A 40 -22.60 27.59 31.82
N LYS A 41 -23.65 28.40 31.78
CA LYS A 41 -23.56 29.84 31.50
C LYS A 41 -22.91 30.57 32.70
N PRO A 42 -21.82 31.34 32.51
CA PRO A 42 -21.21 32.11 33.57
C PRO A 42 -22.10 33.28 34.04
N ALA A 43 -21.85 33.76 35.26
CA ALA A 43 -22.60 34.87 35.86
C ALA A 43 -22.33 36.21 35.17
N GLU A 44 -21.12 36.41 34.63
CA GLU A 44 -20.71 37.61 33.91
C GLU A 44 -20.72 37.39 32.39
N THR A 45 -20.95 38.46 31.64
CA THR A 45 -20.89 38.46 30.17
C THR A 45 -19.43 38.40 29.72
N GLY A 46 -19.06 37.32 29.03
CA GLY A 46 -17.73 37.15 28.44
C GLY A 46 -17.56 37.87 27.10
N ARG A 47 -16.32 37.98 26.64
CA ARG A 47 -15.99 38.40 25.28
C ARG A 47 -16.05 37.24 24.30
N VAL A 48 -16.00 37.53 23.00
CA VAL A 48 -16.04 36.52 21.92
C VAL A 48 -15.09 35.34 22.16
N GLY A 49 -13.82 35.63 22.45
CA GLY A 49 -12.83 34.57 22.67
C GLY A 49 -13.04 33.77 23.95
N ASP A 50 -13.73 34.33 24.95
CA ASP A 50 -14.07 33.62 26.20
C ASP A 50 -15.20 32.62 25.97
N ILE A 51 -16.16 32.96 25.10
CA ILE A 51 -17.27 32.07 24.74
C ILE A 51 -16.82 31.00 23.75
N LEU A 52 -16.07 31.40 22.72
CA LEU A 52 -15.50 30.48 21.72
C LEU A 52 -14.27 29.72 22.24
N ARG A 53 -13.84 30.02 23.47
CA ARG A 53 -12.70 29.45 24.18
C ARG A 53 -11.44 29.31 23.33
N CYS A 54 -11.07 30.40 22.66
CA CYS A 54 -9.84 30.40 21.87
C CYS A 54 -8.62 30.18 22.77
N ASN A 55 -7.58 29.52 22.26
CA ASN A 55 -6.40 29.17 23.06
C ASN A 55 -5.77 30.37 23.76
N ASN A 56 -5.74 31.53 23.09
CA ASN A 56 -5.18 32.75 23.66
C ASN A 56 -5.99 33.26 24.87
N ALA A 57 -7.32 33.16 24.83
CA ALA A 57 -8.17 33.54 25.97
C ALA A 57 -8.04 32.55 27.13
N LEU A 58 -7.87 31.26 26.84
CA LEU A 58 -7.65 30.23 27.88
C LEU A 58 -6.29 30.37 28.57
N SER A 59 -5.28 30.88 27.87
CA SER A 59 -3.91 31.01 28.38
C SER A 59 -3.64 32.32 29.13
N ALA A 60 -4.59 33.25 29.17
CA ALA A 60 -4.42 34.54 29.88
C ALA A 60 -5.49 34.72 30.97
N ALA A 61 -5.05 35.14 32.17
CA ALA A 61 -5.94 35.33 33.31
C ALA A 61 -7.03 36.40 33.08
N GLY A 62 -6.81 37.33 32.13
CA GLY A 62 -7.76 38.39 31.77
C GLY A 62 -8.67 38.05 30.59
N GLY A 63 -8.61 36.82 30.05
CA GLY A 63 -9.46 36.38 28.94
C GLY A 63 -9.12 37.01 27.58
N CYS A 64 -10.10 37.04 26.68
CA CYS A 64 -9.92 37.48 25.30
C CYS A 64 -9.36 38.91 25.19
N GLY A 65 -8.26 39.04 24.46
CA GLY A 65 -7.60 40.31 24.17
C GLY A 65 -6.51 40.70 25.17
N THR A 66 -6.24 39.86 26.18
CA THR A 66 -5.21 40.11 27.20
C THR A 66 -3.92 39.31 27.01
N HIS A 67 -3.92 38.34 26.10
CA HIS A 67 -2.74 37.56 25.72
C HIS A 67 -1.98 38.25 24.59
N ASP A 68 -0.64 38.20 24.57
CA ASP A 68 0.20 38.86 23.55
C ASP A 68 -0.14 38.41 22.13
N LEU A 69 -0.36 37.09 21.94
CA LEU A 69 -0.78 36.52 20.66
C LEU A 69 -2.19 36.93 20.18
N CYS A 70 -2.99 37.64 21.00
CA CYS A 70 -4.28 38.15 20.55
C CYS A 70 -4.16 39.21 19.44
N GLU A 71 -3.02 39.89 19.31
CA GLU A 71 -2.75 40.84 18.21
C GLU A 71 -2.73 40.15 16.83
N HIS A 72 -2.35 38.88 16.80
CA HIS A 72 -2.23 38.07 15.59
C HIS A 72 -3.45 37.15 15.38
N CYS A 73 -4.53 37.36 16.15
CA CYS A 73 -5.72 36.52 16.07
C CYS A 73 -6.54 36.86 14.80
N PRO A 74 -6.69 35.91 13.85
CA PRO A 74 -7.39 36.19 12.59
C PRO A 74 -8.86 36.53 12.80
N VAL A 75 -9.54 35.87 13.75
CA VAL A 75 -10.94 36.15 14.09
C VAL A 75 -11.08 37.55 14.70
N ARG A 76 -10.15 37.95 15.58
CA ARG A 76 -10.15 39.28 16.17
C ARG A 76 -9.98 40.35 15.10
N ASN A 77 -8.96 40.19 14.26
CA ASN A 77 -8.63 41.15 13.21
C ASN A 77 -9.76 41.28 12.18
N ALA A 78 -10.45 40.17 11.86
CA ALA A 78 -11.62 40.19 10.99
C ALA A 78 -12.78 40.99 11.60
N ILE A 79 -13.09 40.78 12.88
CA ILE A 79 -14.15 41.51 13.60
C ILE A 79 -13.79 43.00 13.73
N GLU A 80 -12.56 43.32 14.14
CA GLU A 80 -12.06 44.69 14.28
C GLU A 80 -12.17 45.45 12.95
N ASN A 81 -11.67 44.85 11.87
CA ASN A 81 -11.75 45.43 10.54
C ASN A 81 -13.22 45.61 10.10
N ALA A 82 -14.07 44.60 10.31
CA ALA A 82 -15.48 44.64 9.96
C ALA A 82 -16.24 45.78 10.65
N PHE A 83 -15.95 46.08 11.92
CA PHE A 83 -16.47 47.28 12.60
C PHE A 83 -15.93 48.58 12.03
N VAL A 84 -14.64 48.65 11.69
CA VAL A 84 -14.00 49.85 11.12
C VAL A 84 -14.55 50.19 9.74
N VAL A 85 -14.72 49.18 8.88
CA VAL A 85 -15.19 49.37 7.50
C VAL A 85 -16.71 49.27 7.36
N GLN A 86 -17.42 48.92 8.43
CA GLN A 86 -18.87 48.66 8.44
C GLN A 86 -19.30 47.64 7.37
N LYS A 87 -18.57 46.53 7.28
CA LYS A 87 -18.82 45.44 6.34
C LYS A 87 -18.78 44.09 7.03
N ASN A 88 -19.37 43.11 6.35
CA ASN A 88 -19.40 41.72 6.74
C ASN A 88 -18.15 40.95 6.28
N PHE A 89 -17.92 39.81 6.95
CA PHE A 89 -16.93 38.80 6.56
C PHE A 89 -17.55 37.41 6.65
N THR A 90 -17.15 36.48 5.79
CA THR A 90 -17.72 35.14 5.74
C THR A 90 -16.65 34.07 5.64
N ASP A 91 -16.97 32.88 6.14
CA ASP A 91 -16.21 31.63 5.95
C ASP A 91 -14.74 31.72 6.41
N LEU A 92 -14.45 32.51 7.44
CA LEU A 92 -13.13 32.56 8.04
C LEU A 92 -12.86 31.24 8.77
N ALA A 93 -11.92 30.44 8.25
CA ALA A 93 -11.50 29.21 8.88
C ALA A 93 -10.76 29.48 10.20
N ALA A 94 -11.19 28.85 11.29
CA ALA A 94 -10.54 28.91 12.58
C ALA A 94 -10.64 27.57 13.32
N ILE A 95 -9.70 27.34 14.24
CA ILE A 95 -9.75 26.21 15.18
C ILE A 95 -10.24 26.76 16.52
N LEU A 96 -11.31 26.16 17.05
CA LEU A 96 -11.97 26.60 18.28
C LEU A 96 -12.13 25.41 19.23
N ASN A 97 -12.37 25.71 20.52
CA ASN A 97 -12.59 24.69 21.54
C ASN A 97 -14.02 24.77 22.07
N LEU A 98 -14.84 23.78 21.76
CA LEU A 98 -16.20 23.67 22.27
C LEU A 98 -16.19 23.00 23.63
N ARG A 99 -17.10 23.41 24.52
CA ARG A 99 -17.32 22.80 25.83
C ARG A 99 -18.69 22.16 25.86
N ASP A 100 -18.78 20.92 26.31
CA ASP A 100 -20.07 20.24 26.51
C ASP A 100 -20.65 20.45 27.92
N SER A 101 -21.82 19.87 28.17
CA SER A 101 -22.49 19.91 29.47
C SER A 101 -21.70 19.28 30.64
N GLU A 102 -20.75 18.40 30.34
CA GLU A 102 -19.88 17.75 31.34
C GLU A 102 -18.58 18.54 31.58
N GLY A 103 -18.40 19.66 30.86
CA GLY A 103 -17.20 20.49 30.94
C GLY A 103 -16.03 19.97 30.10
N ARG A 104 -16.22 18.91 29.30
CA ARG A 104 -15.19 18.38 28.41
C ARG A 104 -14.95 19.35 27.26
N THR A 105 -13.70 19.41 26.81
CA THR A 105 -13.27 20.31 25.75
C THR A 105 -12.97 19.52 24.49
N THR A 106 -13.57 19.90 23.37
CA THR A 106 -13.32 19.29 22.07
C THR A 106 -12.88 20.35 21.09
N GLU A 107 -11.75 20.12 20.44
CA GLU A 107 -11.28 20.97 19.34
C GLU A 107 -12.17 20.75 18.11
N CYS A 108 -12.61 21.84 17.48
CA CYS A 108 -13.39 21.80 16.26
C CYS A 108 -12.79 22.73 15.20
N ASN A 109 -12.86 22.30 13.94
CA ASN A 109 -12.68 23.19 12.81
C ASN A 109 -13.97 23.97 12.62
N ALA A 110 -13.90 25.30 12.52
CA ALA A 110 -15.06 26.14 12.37
C ALA A 110 -14.90 27.16 11.25
N TYR A 111 -16.03 27.51 10.62
CA TYR A 111 -16.14 28.76 9.87
C TYR A 111 -16.79 29.82 10.73
N VAL A 112 -16.15 30.98 10.80
CA VAL A 112 -16.64 32.16 11.50
C VAL A 112 -17.04 33.21 10.46
N SER A 113 -18.25 33.70 10.57
CA SER A 113 -18.79 34.78 9.73
C SER A 113 -19.33 35.88 10.64
N GLY A 114 -19.26 37.14 10.20
CA GLY A 114 -19.74 38.29 10.93
C GLY A 114 -20.58 39.20 10.04
N GLU A 115 -21.80 39.48 10.48
CA GLU A 115 -22.72 40.42 9.83
C GLU A 115 -22.82 41.70 10.67
N TYR A 116 -22.32 42.80 10.12
CA TYR A 116 -22.39 44.12 10.75
C TYR A 116 -23.81 44.66 10.70
N MET A 117 -24.26 45.29 11.79
CA MET A 117 -25.59 45.90 11.87
C MET A 117 -25.62 47.07 12.87
N GLU A 118 -26.61 47.94 12.72
CA GLU A 118 -26.85 49.05 13.64
C GLU A 118 -28.22 48.85 14.32
N ILE A 119 -28.25 48.92 15.65
CA ILE A 119 -29.49 48.78 16.45
C ILE A 119 -29.57 49.97 17.40
N GLU A 120 -30.64 50.78 17.29
CA GLU A 120 -30.87 51.94 18.18
C GLU A 120 -29.63 52.85 18.29
N ASP A 121 -29.04 53.21 17.15
CA ASP A 121 -27.80 54.01 17.02
C ASP A 121 -26.56 53.39 17.69
N ARG A 122 -26.50 52.06 17.77
CA ARG A 122 -25.33 51.31 18.29
C ARG A 122 -24.81 50.29 17.30
N ASP A 123 -23.51 50.36 17.04
CA ASP A 123 -22.78 49.38 16.23
C ASP A 123 -22.79 48.00 16.91
N CYS A 124 -23.36 47.02 16.21
CA CYS A 124 -23.45 45.64 16.64
C CYS A 124 -22.99 44.70 15.53
N MET A 125 -22.66 43.47 15.88
CA MET A 125 -22.34 42.44 14.90
C MET A 125 -22.90 41.09 15.33
N VAL A 126 -23.50 40.37 14.38
CA VAL A 126 -23.90 38.98 14.56
C VAL A 126 -22.77 38.10 14.04
N ILE A 127 -22.13 37.37 14.94
CA ILE A 127 -21.15 36.35 14.61
C ILE A 127 -21.85 34.99 14.53
N THR A 128 -21.66 34.27 13.44
CA THR A 128 -22.05 32.86 13.30
C THR A 128 -20.82 31.98 13.25
N VAL A 129 -20.88 30.86 13.97
CA VAL A 129 -19.82 29.86 14.01
C VAL A 129 -20.41 28.51 13.64
N HIS A 130 -19.95 27.96 12.53
CA HIS A 130 -20.36 26.66 12.03
C HIS A 130 -19.26 25.64 12.27
N ASP A 131 -19.56 24.56 12.99
CA ASP A 131 -18.65 23.42 13.12
C ASP A 131 -18.56 22.67 11.78
N ILE A 132 -17.38 22.68 11.18
CA ILE A 132 -17.05 22.03 9.91
C ILE A 132 -16.10 20.84 10.10
N THR A 133 -15.91 20.36 11.33
CA THR A 133 -14.97 19.26 11.65
C THR A 133 -15.26 18.02 10.82
N ARG A 134 -16.53 17.60 10.79
CA ARG A 134 -16.97 16.44 9.98
C ARG A 134 -16.73 16.67 8.48
N LEU A 135 -16.97 17.89 7.99
CA LEU A 135 -16.74 18.22 6.58
C LEU A 135 -15.25 18.09 6.22
N LYS A 136 -14.37 18.60 7.08
CA LYS A 136 -12.91 18.50 6.90
C LYS A 136 -12.40 17.07 6.97
N GLN A 137 -12.95 16.24 7.86
CA GLN A 137 -12.62 14.81 7.94
C GLN A 137 -13.01 14.08 6.65
N VAL A 138 -14.24 14.28 6.17
CA VAL A 138 -14.71 13.67 4.91
C VAL A 138 -13.90 14.17 3.71
N GLU A 139 -13.53 15.45 3.66
CA GLU A 139 -12.67 16.02 2.62
C GLU A 139 -11.29 15.35 2.61
N ALA A 140 -10.69 15.14 3.79
CA ALA A 140 -9.41 14.46 3.94
C ALA A 140 -9.49 12.98 3.54
N GLU A 141 -10.52 12.26 3.98
CA GLU A 141 -10.77 10.86 3.59
C GLU A 141 -10.97 10.73 2.08
N LEU A 142 -11.74 11.63 1.47
CA LEU A 142 -11.98 11.64 0.03
C LEU A 142 -10.68 11.91 -0.74
N LYS A 143 -9.86 12.85 -0.27
CA LYS A 143 -8.55 13.15 -0.86
C LYS A 143 -7.64 11.92 -0.82
N LEU A 144 -7.54 11.26 0.33
CA LEU A 144 -6.73 10.04 0.49
C LEU A 144 -7.24 8.89 -0.39
N ALA A 145 -8.56 8.69 -0.45
CA ALA A 145 -9.17 7.68 -1.30
C ALA A 145 -8.90 7.95 -2.79
N ARG A 146 -8.99 9.21 -3.22
CA ARG A 146 -8.67 9.65 -4.58
C ARG A 146 -7.20 9.41 -4.92
N GLU A 147 -6.28 9.84 -4.05
CA GLU A 147 -4.84 9.61 -4.24
C GLU A 147 -4.51 8.12 -4.36
N LYS A 148 -5.14 7.27 -3.53
CA LYS A 148 -4.99 5.81 -3.62
C LYS A 148 -5.51 5.25 -4.95
N ALA A 149 -6.65 5.74 -5.43
CA ALA A 149 -7.23 5.31 -6.70
C ALA A 149 -6.38 5.75 -7.90
N GLU A 150 -5.91 7.01 -7.92
CA GLU A 150 -5.03 7.55 -8.97
C GLU A 150 -3.69 6.82 -9.01
N ASN A 151 -3.10 6.50 -7.86
CA ASN A 151 -1.88 5.70 -7.78
C ASN A 151 -2.09 4.28 -8.31
N ALA A 152 -3.20 3.62 -7.97
CA ALA A 152 -3.52 2.29 -8.48
C ALA A 152 -3.72 2.29 -10.01
N ASP A 153 -4.42 3.30 -10.54
CA ASP A 153 -4.65 3.43 -11.98
C ASP A 153 -3.35 3.71 -12.76
N ARG A 154 -2.48 4.56 -12.19
CA ARG A 154 -1.15 4.81 -12.74
C ARG A 154 -0.30 3.53 -12.74
N SER A 155 -0.28 2.78 -11.64
CA SER A 155 0.42 1.49 -11.57
C SER A 155 -0.11 0.50 -12.60
N LYS A 156 -1.43 0.44 -12.80
CA LYS A 156 -2.07 -0.39 -13.83
C LYS A 156 -1.69 0.03 -15.25
N SER A 157 -1.61 1.33 -15.51
CA SER A 157 -1.20 1.86 -16.81
C SER A 157 0.26 1.55 -17.13
N VAL A 158 1.16 1.74 -16.16
CA VAL A 158 2.58 1.38 -16.28
C VAL A 158 2.74 -0.12 -16.50
N PHE A 159 1.96 -0.94 -15.77
CA PHE A 159 1.90 -2.39 -15.94
C PHE A 159 1.58 -2.80 -17.39
N LEU A 160 0.47 -2.29 -17.94
CA LEU A 160 0.05 -2.62 -19.31
C LEU A 160 1.04 -2.13 -20.37
N ALA A 161 1.64 -0.96 -20.18
CA ALA A 161 2.67 -0.43 -21.07
C ALA A 161 3.92 -1.33 -21.09
N ASN A 162 4.40 -1.74 -19.90
CA ASN A 162 5.55 -2.63 -19.78
C ASN A 162 5.27 -4.00 -20.41
N MET A 163 4.11 -4.59 -20.16
CA MET A 163 3.72 -5.86 -20.83
C MET A 163 3.72 -5.73 -22.35
N SER A 164 3.14 -4.64 -22.87
CA SER A 164 3.07 -4.43 -24.32
C SER A 164 4.47 -4.36 -24.95
N HIS A 165 5.42 -3.73 -24.26
CA HIS A 165 6.81 -3.67 -24.70
C HIS A 165 7.49 -5.05 -24.64
N GLU A 166 7.35 -5.75 -23.52
CA GLU A 166 7.96 -7.07 -23.29
C GLU A 166 7.37 -8.18 -24.17
N ILE A 167 6.14 -8.02 -24.67
CA ILE A 167 5.54 -8.91 -25.69
C ILE A 167 6.08 -8.57 -27.09
N ARG A 168 6.17 -7.28 -27.42
CA ARG A 168 6.55 -6.84 -28.77
C ARG A 168 7.97 -7.24 -29.14
N THR A 169 8.92 -7.16 -28.21
CA THR A 169 10.33 -7.49 -28.48
C THR A 169 10.53 -8.94 -28.97
N PRO A 170 10.12 -9.99 -28.24
CA PRO A 170 10.28 -11.37 -28.70
C PRO A 170 9.42 -11.67 -29.93
N LEU A 171 8.22 -11.08 -30.04
CA LEU A 171 7.36 -11.25 -31.22
C LEU A 171 8.03 -10.70 -32.49
N ASN A 172 8.60 -9.49 -32.42
CA ASN A 172 9.31 -8.90 -33.55
C ASN A 172 10.56 -9.68 -33.92
N ALA A 173 11.28 -10.24 -32.94
CA ALA A 173 12.40 -11.14 -33.21
C ALA A 173 11.93 -12.41 -33.92
N ILE A 174 10.85 -13.05 -33.46
CA ILE A 174 10.27 -14.24 -34.11
C ILE A 174 9.92 -13.93 -35.57
N VAL A 175 9.20 -12.84 -35.83
CA VAL A 175 8.80 -12.45 -37.19
C VAL A 175 10.04 -12.16 -38.05
N GLY A 176 10.96 -11.31 -37.58
CA GLY A 176 12.14 -10.91 -38.34
C GLY A 176 13.07 -12.08 -38.66
N PHE A 177 13.40 -12.94 -37.69
CA PHE A 177 14.24 -14.10 -37.94
C PHE A 177 13.52 -15.18 -38.77
N SER A 178 12.19 -15.29 -38.67
CA SER A 178 11.40 -16.15 -39.56
C SER A 178 11.42 -15.67 -41.02
N GLU A 179 11.41 -14.36 -41.26
CA GLU A 179 11.59 -13.79 -42.60
C GLU A 179 13.01 -14.04 -43.13
N LEU A 180 14.02 -13.90 -42.28
CA LEU A 180 15.42 -14.14 -42.64
C LEU A 180 15.73 -15.61 -42.97
N LEU A 181 14.97 -16.57 -42.41
CA LEU A 181 15.11 -18.00 -42.74
C LEU A 181 14.95 -18.27 -44.23
N ALA A 182 14.06 -17.53 -44.92
CA ALA A 182 13.86 -17.69 -46.37
C ALA A 182 15.06 -17.18 -47.20
N SER A 183 15.87 -16.29 -46.62
CA SER A 183 17.07 -15.71 -47.24
C SER A 183 18.40 -16.31 -46.75
N ALA A 184 18.35 -17.25 -45.80
CA ALA A 184 19.53 -17.89 -45.25
C ALA A 184 20.27 -18.71 -46.31
N SER A 185 21.58 -18.50 -46.42
CA SER A 185 22.40 -19.07 -47.50
C SER A 185 23.10 -20.36 -47.09
N THR A 186 23.26 -20.59 -45.79
CA THR A 186 23.89 -21.80 -45.24
C THR A 186 22.97 -22.51 -44.24
N ASP A 187 23.25 -23.79 -43.97
CA ASP A 187 22.49 -24.56 -42.98
C ASP A 187 22.85 -24.13 -41.55
N GLU A 188 24.06 -23.61 -41.33
CA GLU A 188 24.47 -23.00 -40.07
C GLU A 188 23.65 -21.72 -39.76
N GLU A 189 23.47 -20.83 -40.75
CA GLU A 189 22.64 -19.62 -40.59
C GLU A 189 21.18 -19.98 -40.27
N LYS A 190 20.62 -20.97 -40.97
CA LYS A 190 19.26 -21.46 -40.69
C LYS A 190 19.13 -21.97 -39.27
N THR A 191 20.12 -22.74 -38.81
CA THR A 191 20.13 -23.30 -37.46
C THR A 191 20.15 -22.19 -36.42
N GLN A 192 21.02 -21.19 -36.59
CA GLN A 192 21.09 -20.03 -35.69
C GLN A 192 19.77 -19.24 -35.66
N PHE A 193 19.15 -18.98 -36.82
CA PHE A 193 17.87 -18.27 -36.86
C PHE A 193 16.74 -19.09 -36.21
N LEU A 194 16.69 -20.40 -36.42
CA LEU A 194 15.73 -21.29 -35.76
C LEU A 194 15.90 -21.29 -34.24
N GLU A 195 17.14 -21.35 -33.74
CA GLU A 195 17.43 -21.27 -32.31
C GLU A 195 16.95 -19.95 -31.70
N ILE A 196 17.16 -18.83 -32.39
CA ILE A 196 16.67 -17.51 -31.95
C ILE A 196 15.14 -17.48 -31.92
N VAL A 197 14.46 -17.98 -32.96
CA VAL A 197 13.00 -18.05 -33.00
C VAL A 197 12.46 -18.91 -31.85
N GLN A 198 13.05 -20.08 -31.62
CA GLN A 198 12.60 -21.00 -30.57
C GLN A 198 12.80 -20.41 -29.17
N SER A 199 13.95 -19.80 -28.91
CA SER A 199 14.25 -19.13 -27.64
C SER A 199 13.27 -17.97 -27.36
N ASN A 200 12.94 -17.15 -28.36
CA ASN A 200 11.96 -16.08 -28.20
C ASN A 200 10.52 -16.61 -28.02
N ASN A 201 10.18 -17.75 -28.64
CA ASN A 201 8.88 -18.38 -28.45
C ASN A 201 8.71 -18.91 -27.02
N GLU A 202 9.72 -19.60 -26.49
CA GLU A 202 9.72 -20.06 -25.09
C GLU A 202 9.63 -18.88 -24.12
N MET A 203 10.37 -17.81 -24.38
CA MET A 203 10.30 -16.59 -23.57
C MET A 203 8.90 -15.95 -23.59
N LEU A 204 8.25 -15.90 -24.75
CA LEU A 204 6.90 -15.34 -24.88
C LEU A 204 5.86 -16.23 -24.17
N GLN A 205 5.98 -17.55 -24.27
CA GLN A 205 5.11 -18.49 -23.55
C GLN A 205 5.23 -18.32 -22.04
N GLN A 206 6.45 -18.21 -21.52
CA GLN A 206 6.68 -17.95 -20.09
C GLN A 206 6.07 -16.61 -19.66
N LEU A 207 6.25 -15.56 -20.46
CA LEU A 207 5.68 -14.25 -20.17
C LEU A 207 4.15 -14.28 -20.12
N ILE A 208 3.50 -14.99 -21.05
CA ILE A 208 2.04 -15.16 -21.04
C ILE A 208 1.60 -15.93 -19.79
N ALA A 209 2.31 -17.01 -19.44
CA ALA A 209 2.02 -17.79 -18.24
C ALA A 209 2.14 -16.93 -16.96
N ASP A 210 3.21 -16.16 -16.83
CA ASP A 210 3.43 -15.23 -15.72
C ASP A 210 2.29 -14.20 -15.59
N ILE A 211 1.82 -13.66 -16.72
CA ILE A 211 0.72 -12.69 -16.76
C ILE A 211 -0.60 -13.31 -16.31
N LEU A 212 -0.88 -14.54 -16.76
CA LEU A 212 -2.09 -15.27 -16.38
C LEU A 212 -2.08 -15.62 -14.89
N ASP A 213 -0.94 -16.07 -14.36
CA ASP A 213 -0.78 -16.31 -12.93
C ASP A 213 -0.98 -15.03 -12.13
N LEU A 214 -0.39 -13.91 -12.57
CA LEU A 214 -0.57 -12.62 -11.91
C LEU A 214 -2.04 -12.15 -11.95
N SER A 215 -2.72 -12.33 -13.07
CA SER A 215 -4.14 -11.97 -13.21
C SER A 215 -5.02 -12.80 -12.25
N LYS A 216 -4.73 -14.10 -12.11
CA LYS A 216 -5.41 -14.98 -11.15
C LYS A 216 -5.10 -14.60 -9.70
N ILE A 217 -3.87 -14.16 -9.42
CA ILE A 217 -3.46 -13.66 -8.11
C ILE A 217 -4.28 -12.42 -7.74
N GLU A 218 -4.36 -11.43 -8.63
CA GLU A 218 -5.06 -10.16 -8.37
C GLU A 218 -6.57 -10.33 -8.25
N ALA A 219 -7.14 -11.26 -9.02
CA ALA A 219 -8.55 -11.63 -8.90
C ALA A 219 -8.84 -12.50 -7.66
N GLY A 220 -7.83 -12.95 -6.93
CA GLY A 220 -7.97 -13.90 -5.82
C GLY A 220 -8.33 -15.33 -6.24
N THR A 221 -8.34 -15.62 -7.55
CA THR A 221 -8.77 -16.89 -8.15
C THR A 221 -7.64 -17.89 -8.39
N LEU A 222 -6.42 -17.59 -7.91
CA LEU A 222 -5.31 -18.57 -7.96
C LEU A 222 -5.62 -19.76 -7.05
N GLU A 223 -6.09 -20.86 -7.65
CA GLU A 223 -6.34 -22.15 -7.01
C GLU A 223 -5.06 -22.99 -6.90
N PHE A 224 -4.95 -23.72 -5.79
CA PHE A 224 -3.84 -24.64 -5.49
C PHE A 224 -4.38 -26.06 -5.50
N VAL A 225 -3.63 -26.97 -6.13
CA VAL A 225 -3.97 -28.39 -6.19
C VAL A 225 -3.06 -29.13 -5.21
N PHE A 226 -3.56 -29.32 -3.99
CA PHE A 226 -2.80 -29.97 -2.92
C PHE A 226 -2.74 -31.49 -3.10
N SER A 227 -1.55 -32.04 -2.87
CA SER A 227 -1.25 -33.47 -2.92
C SER A 227 -0.08 -33.78 -1.99
N ASP A 228 0.13 -35.05 -1.66
CA ASP A 228 1.33 -35.46 -0.92
C ASP A 228 2.52 -35.49 -1.87
N VAL A 229 3.51 -34.62 -1.61
CA VAL A 229 4.68 -34.44 -2.45
C VAL A 229 5.93 -34.93 -1.74
N ASP A 230 6.65 -35.86 -2.36
CA ASP A 230 8.01 -36.20 -1.96
C ASP A 230 8.97 -35.09 -2.38
N ILE A 231 9.50 -34.38 -1.39
CA ILE A 231 10.38 -33.24 -1.61
C ILE A 231 11.74 -33.65 -2.17
N ASN A 232 12.28 -34.80 -1.76
CA ASN A 232 13.56 -35.26 -2.30
C ASN A 232 13.42 -35.61 -3.78
N GLN A 233 12.34 -36.30 -4.16
CA GLN A 233 12.10 -36.65 -5.56
C GLN A 233 11.92 -35.40 -6.42
N MET A 234 11.10 -34.44 -5.96
CA MET A 234 10.88 -33.19 -6.69
C MET A 234 12.20 -32.39 -6.87
N MET A 235 13.04 -32.31 -5.84
CA MET A 235 14.35 -31.63 -5.93
C MET A 235 15.31 -32.37 -6.87
N SER A 236 15.25 -33.70 -6.92
CA SER A 236 16.03 -34.52 -7.87
C SER A 236 15.58 -34.29 -9.32
N ASP A 237 14.27 -34.22 -9.57
CA ASP A 237 13.71 -33.95 -10.90
C ASP A 237 14.20 -32.58 -11.41
N LEU A 238 14.18 -31.57 -10.55
CA LEU A 238 14.66 -30.22 -10.87
C LEU A 238 16.18 -30.18 -11.11
N GLU A 239 16.97 -30.86 -10.28
CA GLU A 239 18.41 -31.00 -10.50
C GLU A 239 18.72 -31.57 -11.89
N GLN A 240 18.06 -32.66 -12.26
CA GLN A 240 18.27 -33.32 -13.55
C GLN A 240 17.88 -32.41 -14.72
N GLN A 241 16.75 -31.72 -14.61
CA GLN A 241 16.29 -30.76 -15.62
C GLN A 241 17.33 -29.66 -15.85
N PHE A 242 17.84 -29.04 -14.79
CA PHE A 242 18.81 -27.95 -14.92
C PHE A 242 20.20 -28.42 -15.35
N ARG A 243 20.60 -29.66 -15.02
CA ARG A 243 21.83 -30.27 -15.56
C ARG A 243 21.77 -30.45 -17.08
N MET A 244 20.65 -30.92 -17.61
CA MET A 244 20.46 -31.04 -19.06
C MET A 244 20.57 -29.66 -19.73
N ARG A 245 19.90 -28.65 -19.16
CA ARG A 245 19.94 -27.28 -19.67
C ARG A 245 21.34 -26.66 -19.66
N VAL A 246 22.13 -26.88 -18.61
CA VAL A 246 23.54 -26.44 -18.55
C VAL A 246 24.37 -27.09 -19.65
N ALA A 247 24.17 -28.40 -19.89
CA ALA A 247 24.87 -29.13 -20.93
C ALA A 247 24.51 -28.64 -22.34
N GLU A 248 23.23 -28.36 -22.60
CA GLU A 248 22.76 -27.78 -23.86
C GLU A 248 23.36 -26.38 -24.12
N LEU A 249 23.49 -25.56 -23.07
CA LEU A 249 24.09 -24.22 -23.17
C LEU A 249 25.62 -24.24 -23.24
N GLY A 250 26.28 -25.40 -23.05
CA GLY A 250 27.74 -25.50 -22.94
C GLY A 250 28.31 -24.68 -21.79
N SER A 251 27.54 -24.46 -20.72
CA SER A 251 27.95 -23.61 -19.60
C SER A 251 28.90 -24.34 -18.64
N GLY A 252 29.91 -23.63 -18.12
CA GLY A 252 30.85 -24.15 -17.11
C GLY A 252 30.29 -24.24 -15.68
N VAL A 253 28.99 -24.03 -15.50
CA VAL A 253 28.33 -24.02 -14.19
C VAL A 253 28.06 -25.44 -13.69
N GLN A 254 28.38 -25.71 -12.42
CA GLN A 254 28.07 -26.99 -11.77
C GLN A 254 26.76 -26.91 -10.99
N ILE A 255 25.84 -27.85 -11.23
CA ILE A 255 24.61 -27.99 -10.45
C ILE A 255 24.82 -29.02 -9.33
N VAL A 256 24.69 -28.54 -8.09
CA VAL A 256 24.90 -29.32 -6.87
C VAL A 256 23.60 -29.42 -6.08
N ARG A 257 23.12 -30.63 -5.80
CA ARG A 257 21.97 -30.83 -4.91
C ARG A 257 22.43 -31.26 -3.52
N GLU A 258 21.99 -30.54 -2.50
CA GLU A 258 22.14 -30.96 -1.11
C GLU A 258 20.96 -31.86 -0.73
N ALA A 259 21.20 -33.16 -0.81
CA ALA A 259 20.21 -34.20 -0.54
C ALA A 259 20.03 -34.44 0.95
N SER A 260 18.81 -34.79 1.37
CA SER A 260 18.59 -35.40 2.68
C SER A 260 18.41 -36.91 2.55
N GLU A 261 18.96 -37.68 3.48
CA GLU A 261 18.75 -39.13 3.55
C GLU A 261 17.37 -39.50 4.11
N LYS A 262 16.67 -38.55 4.76
CA LYS A 262 15.33 -38.74 5.31
C LYS A 262 14.27 -38.44 4.25
N GLU A 263 13.19 -39.22 4.27
CA GLU A 263 12.00 -38.94 3.46
C GLU A 263 11.24 -37.74 4.03
N TYR A 264 10.99 -36.74 3.19
CA TYR A 264 10.14 -35.59 3.52
C TYR A 264 8.96 -35.56 2.56
N THR A 265 7.79 -35.89 3.10
CA THR A 265 6.51 -35.75 2.39
C THR A 265 5.80 -34.51 2.91
N MET A 266 5.35 -33.64 2.02
CA MET A 266 4.60 -32.43 2.36
C MET A 266 3.29 -32.40 1.59
N HIS A 267 2.19 -32.07 2.27
CA HIS A 267 0.90 -31.85 1.62
C HIS A 267 0.86 -30.45 0.99
N THR A 268 1.17 -30.34 -0.29
CA THR A 268 1.32 -29.06 -1.01
C THR A 268 0.95 -29.17 -2.49
N ASP A 269 0.99 -28.05 -3.21
CA ASP A 269 0.93 -28.04 -4.67
C ASP A 269 2.33 -28.21 -5.28
N ARG A 270 2.60 -29.40 -5.83
CA ARG A 270 3.88 -29.75 -6.46
C ARG A 270 4.29 -28.76 -7.55
N ASN A 271 3.35 -28.33 -8.38
CA ASN A 271 3.65 -27.49 -9.54
C ASN A 271 4.02 -26.07 -9.08
N ARG A 272 3.31 -25.53 -8.10
CA ARG A 272 3.60 -24.20 -7.54
C ARG A 272 4.91 -24.18 -6.77
N LEU A 273 5.21 -25.23 -6.02
CA LEU A 273 6.49 -25.34 -5.33
C LEU A 273 7.66 -25.46 -6.33
N ALA A 274 7.53 -26.33 -7.34
CA ALA A 274 8.52 -26.47 -8.40
C ALA A 274 8.72 -25.17 -9.19
N GLN A 275 7.65 -24.39 -9.41
CA GLN A 275 7.71 -23.08 -10.07
C GLN A 275 8.60 -22.09 -9.31
N VAL A 276 8.49 -22.02 -7.97
CA VAL A 276 9.33 -21.13 -7.14
C VAL A 276 10.81 -21.49 -7.29
N ILE A 277 11.14 -22.77 -7.13
CA ILE A 277 12.53 -23.25 -7.20
C ILE A 277 13.08 -23.10 -8.62
N SER A 278 12.27 -23.39 -9.66
CA SER A 278 12.68 -23.23 -11.06
C SER A 278 12.97 -21.78 -11.42
N ASN A 279 12.20 -20.83 -10.87
CA ASN A 279 12.47 -19.40 -11.04
C ASN A 279 13.80 -18.99 -10.39
N PHE A 280 14.08 -19.51 -9.19
CA PHE A 280 15.37 -19.26 -8.53
C PHE A 280 16.53 -19.86 -9.32
N MET A 281 16.41 -21.12 -9.76
CA MET A 281 17.43 -21.80 -10.57
C MET A 281 17.67 -21.11 -11.92
N THR A 282 16.61 -20.61 -12.58
CA THR A 282 16.72 -19.86 -13.84
C THR A 282 17.44 -18.53 -13.62
N ASN A 283 17.17 -17.83 -12.52
CA ASN A 283 17.89 -16.62 -12.15
C ASN A 283 19.37 -16.94 -11.84
N ALA A 284 19.65 -17.96 -11.04
CA ALA A 284 21.00 -18.38 -10.71
C ALA A 284 21.82 -18.69 -11.98
N LEU A 285 21.25 -19.45 -12.93
CA LEU A 285 21.90 -19.78 -14.20
C LEU A 285 22.11 -18.55 -15.08
N LYS A 286 21.17 -17.60 -15.06
CA LYS A 286 21.28 -16.34 -15.80
C LYS A 286 22.41 -15.44 -15.27
N PHE A 287 22.73 -15.50 -13.98
CA PHE A 287 23.71 -14.61 -13.33
C PHE A 287 25.04 -15.27 -12.97
N THR A 288 25.19 -16.58 -13.22
CA THR A 288 26.43 -17.34 -13.00
C THR A 288 26.98 -17.81 -14.35
N GLN A 289 28.14 -17.30 -14.77
CA GLN A 289 28.79 -17.75 -16.01
C GLN A 289 29.69 -18.96 -15.78
N GLU A 290 30.46 -18.93 -14.69
CA GLU A 290 31.33 -20.01 -14.21
C GLU A 290 31.14 -20.16 -12.69
N GLY A 291 31.29 -21.37 -12.17
CA GLY A 291 31.14 -21.66 -10.74
C GLY A 291 30.05 -22.69 -10.47
N SER A 292 29.24 -22.48 -9.43
CA SER A 292 28.25 -23.47 -8.99
C SER A 292 26.91 -22.87 -8.61
N ILE A 293 25.87 -23.67 -8.79
CA ILE A 293 24.51 -23.41 -8.31
C ILE A 293 24.13 -24.58 -7.42
N THR A 294 23.86 -24.29 -6.15
CA THR A 294 23.48 -25.27 -5.15
C THR A 294 22.00 -25.14 -4.84
N LEU A 295 21.24 -26.24 -4.97
CA LEU A 295 19.84 -26.30 -4.54
C LEU A 295 19.69 -27.28 -3.38
N GLY A 296 18.87 -26.93 -2.40
CA GLY A 296 18.69 -27.76 -1.21
C GLY A 296 17.51 -27.34 -0.38
N PHE A 297 17.25 -28.15 0.64
CA PHE A 297 16.27 -27.83 1.68
C PHE A 297 16.69 -28.45 3.02
N ARG A 298 16.22 -27.88 4.13
CA ARG A 298 16.51 -28.36 5.48
C ARG A 298 15.35 -28.05 6.43
N LEU A 299 15.28 -28.76 7.55
CA LEU A 299 14.37 -28.40 8.65
C LEU A 299 14.74 -27.02 9.20
N TYR A 300 13.72 -26.20 9.43
CA TYR A 300 13.86 -24.88 10.01
C TYR A 300 12.60 -24.57 10.82
N GLU A 301 12.76 -24.39 12.14
CA GLU A 301 11.67 -24.19 13.08
C GLU A 301 10.57 -25.27 12.94
N GLU A 302 9.32 -24.88 12.69
CA GLU A 302 8.16 -25.77 12.46
C GLU A 302 7.92 -26.06 10.97
N GLY A 303 8.97 -25.94 10.14
CA GLY A 303 8.86 -25.99 8.69
C GLY A 303 10.09 -26.50 7.94
N LEU A 304 10.05 -26.30 6.63
CA LEU A 304 11.15 -26.55 5.71
C LEU A 304 11.67 -25.24 5.13
N TYR A 305 12.98 -25.06 5.15
CA TYR A 305 13.70 -23.97 4.49
C TYR A 305 14.30 -24.48 3.19
N PHE A 306 13.85 -23.92 2.07
CA PHE A 306 14.31 -24.20 0.72
C PHE A 306 15.23 -23.07 0.24
N TYR A 307 16.25 -23.41 -0.54
CA TYR A 307 17.16 -22.40 -1.08
C TYR A 307 17.78 -22.82 -2.41
N VAL A 308 18.17 -21.80 -3.15
CA VAL A 308 19.07 -21.88 -4.30
C VAL A 308 20.17 -20.83 -4.08
N LYS A 309 21.41 -21.30 -4.05
CA LYS A 309 22.61 -20.50 -3.87
C LYS A 309 23.44 -20.51 -5.14
N ASP A 310 23.83 -19.34 -5.61
CA ASP A 310 24.69 -19.16 -6.78
C ASP A 310 25.99 -18.46 -6.40
N THR A 311 27.03 -18.67 -7.22
CA THR A 311 28.33 -17.97 -7.12
C THR A 311 28.47 -16.90 -8.21
N GLY A 312 27.34 -16.33 -8.65
CA GLY A 312 27.28 -15.38 -9.74
C GLY A 312 27.66 -13.96 -9.32
N THR A 313 27.17 -12.97 -10.07
CA THR A 313 27.55 -11.56 -9.86
C THR A 313 27.03 -10.94 -8.57
N GLY A 314 26.12 -11.60 -7.86
CA GLY A 314 25.43 -11.04 -6.70
C GLY A 314 24.56 -9.82 -7.02
N ILE A 315 24.04 -9.19 -5.96
CA ILE A 315 23.09 -8.08 -5.99
C ILE A 315 23.58 -6.98 -5.05
N PRO A 316 23.71 -5.72 -5.54
CA PRO A 316 24.04 -4.58 -4.69
C PRO A 316 23.02 -4.37 -3.57
N GLN A 317 23.49 -3.92 -2.40
CA GLN A 317 22.67 -3.77 -1.20
C GLN A 317 21.48 -2.84 -1.41
N GLU A 318 21.65 -1.76 -2.19
CA GLU A 318 20.59 -0.81 -2.50
C GLU A 318 19.47 -1.40 -3.37
N LYS A 319 19.72 -2.51 -4.07
CA LYS A 319 18.73 -3.15 -4.94
C LYS A 319 17.98 -4.30 -4.26
N LEU A 320 18.51 -4.85 -3.17
CA LEU A 320 17.89 -5.97 -2.43
C LEU A 320 16.42 -5.73 -2.03
N PRO A 321 16.01 -4.55 -1.54
CA PRO A 321 14.62 -4.32 -1.15
C PRO A 321 13.62 -4.45 -2.31
N HIS A 322 14.09 -4.26 -3.55
CA HIS A 322 13.24 -4.13 -4.73
C HIS A 322 13.18 -5.41 -5.59
N VAL A 323 13.94 -6.46 -5.27
CA VAL A 323 14.06 -7.66 -6.13
C VAL A 323 12.76 -8.46 -6.28
N PHE A 324 11.83 -8.33 -5.32
CA PHE A 324 10.51 -8.98 -5.37
C PHE A 324 9.42 -8.06 -5.92
N GLU A 325 9.74 -6.80 -6.24
CA GLU A 325 8.81 -5.90 -6.92
C GLU A 325 8.63 -6.30 -8.39
N ARG A 326 7.47 -5.97 -8.94
CA ARG A 326 7.10 -6.35 -10.30
C ARG A 326 7.88 -5.53 -11.33
N PHE A 327 8.31 -6.17 -12.41
CA PHE A 327 9.08 -5.58 -13.52
C PHE A 327 10.44 -5.01 -13.12
N VAL A 328 10.93 -5.32 -11.91
CA VAL A 328 12.28 -4.91 -11.51
C VAL A 328 13.30 -5.82 -12.18
N LYS A 329 14.20 -5.21 -12.96
CA LYS A 329 15.35 -5.87 -13.59
C LYS A 329 16.64 -5.20 -13.10
N LEU A 330 17.58 -5.98 -12.57
CA LEU A 330 18.86 -5.45 -12.07
C LEU A 330 19.79 -4.95 -13.19
N LYS A 331 19.68 -5.55 -14.39
CA LYS A 331 20.38 -5.17 -15.62
C LYS A 331 19.38 -5.22 -16.79
N GLN A 332 19.21 -4.09 -17.50
CA GLN A 332 18.30 -3.95 -18.65
C GLN A 332 18.63 -4.93 -19.79
N GLU A 333 19.92 -5.23 -19.98
CA GLU A 333 20.42 -6.04 -21.10
C GLU A 333 20.18 -7.55 -20.94
N LYS A 334 19.77 -8.03 -19.75
CA LYS A 334 19.59 -9.47 -19.53
C LYS A 334 18.12 -9.90 -19.61
N ASN A 335 17.84 -10.80 -20.53
CA ASN A 335 16.54 -11.45 -20.79
C ASN A 335 15.78 -11.90 -19.53
N GLY A 336 14.55 -11.42 -19.34
CA GLY A 336 13.63 -11.86 -18.28
C GLY A 336 12.49 -10.86 -18.07
N THR A 337 11.33 -11.34 -17.59
CA THR A 337 10.09 -10.53 -17.49
C THR A 337 10.08 -9.56 -16.30
N GLY A 338 10.88 -9.85 -15.26
CA GLY A 338 10.80 -9.15 -13.97
C GLY A 338 9.54 -9.51 -13.16
N LEU A 339 8.78 -10.52 -13.58
CA LEU A 339 7.57 -10.98 -12.89
C LEU A 339 7.83 -12.19 -12.00
N GLY A 340 8.78 -13.06 -12.39
CA GLY A 340 9.01 -14.36 -11.73
C GLY A 340 9.15 -14.28 -10.21
N LEU A 341 10.00 -13.40 -9.67
CA LEU A 341 10.20 -13.29 -8.21
C LEU A 341 8.96 -12.75 -7.47
N SER A 342 8.22 -11.81 -8.06
CA SER A 342 6.97 -11.31 -7.47
C SER A 342 5.88 -12.39 -7.41
N ILE A 343 5.83 -13.28 -8.42
CA ILE A 343 4.96 -14.45 -8.44
C ILE A 343 5.39 -15.45 -7.38
N CYS A 344 6.70 -15.72 -7.25
CA CYS A 344 7.25 -16.58 -6.19
C CYS A 344 6.83 -16.09 -4.80
N GLN A 345 6.96 -14.79 -4.54
CA GLN A 345 6.57 -14.20 -3.26
C GLN A 345 5.08 -14.41 -2.97
N THR A 346 4.23 -14.30 -3.98
CA THR A 346 2.79 -14.54 -3.79
C THR A 346 2.51 -16.02 -3.51
N ILE A 347 3.12 -16.94 -4.27
CA ILE A 347 2.95 -18.38 -4.09
C ILE A 347 3.36 -18.78 -2.67
N VAL A 348 4.57 -18.39 -2.24
CA VAL A 348 5.09 -18.72 -0.92
C VAL A 348 4.19 -18.17 0.19
N ARG A 349 3.76 -16.91 0.09
CA ARG A 349 2.85 -16.31 1.09
C ARG A 349 1.51 -17.03 1.14
N LYS A 350 0.95 -17.45 -0.01
CA LYS A 350 -0.31 -18.23 -0.05
C LYS A 350 -0.15 -19.63 0.55
N LEU A 351 1.04 -20.22 0.47
CA LEU A 351 1.38 -21.48 1.13
C LEU A 351 1.74 -21.29 2.63
N GLY A 352 1.59 -20.08 3.18
CA GLY A 352 1.84 -19.79 4.60
C GLY A 352 3.31 -19.60 4.96
N GLY A 353 4.17 -19.36 3.97
CA GLY A 353 5.61 -19.24 4.13
C GLY A 353 6.16 -17.81 4.03
N GLU A 354 7.48 -17.72 4.22
CA GLU A 354 8.26 -16.50 4.01
C GLU A 354 9.30 -16.69 2.89
N ILE A 355 9.69 -15.62 2.21
CA ILE A 355 10.64 -15.63 1.10
C ILE A 355 11.65 -14.50 1.29
N GLY A 356 12.90 -14.74 0.92
CA GLY A 356 13.94 -13.74 1.03
C GLY A 356 15.12 -13.97 0.11
N VAL A 357 16.09 -13.07 0.20
CA VAL A 357 17.37 -13.15 -0.50
C VAL A 357 18.48 -12.64 0.41
N GLU A 358 19.62 -13.32 0.33
CA GLU A 358 20.90 -12.87 0.88
C GLU A 358 21.89 -12.77 -0.28
N SER A 359 22.56 -11.64 -0.45
CA SER A 359 23.52 -11.49 -1.55
C SER A 359 24.59 -10.46 -1.22
N GLU A 360 25.77 -10.70 -1.78
CA GLU A 360 26.89 -9.77 -1.77
C GLU A 360 27.40 -9.62 -3.21
N GLU A 361 27.60 -8.37 -3.64
CA GLU A 361 28.05 -8.07 -5.00
C GLU A 361 29.42 -8.71 -5.28
N GLY A 362 29.50 -9.51 -6.35
CA GLY A 362 30.69 -10.27 -6.73
C GLY A 362 30.85 -11.63 -6.04
N ALA A 363 30.05 -11.95 -5.01
CA ALA A 363 30.14 -13.22 -4.28
C ALA A 363 28.97 -14.18 -4.56
N GLY A 364 27.86 -13.68 -5.12
CA GLY A 364 26.69 -14.46 -5.51
C GLY A 364 25.46 -14.16 -4.66
N SER A 365 24.42 -14.98 -4.82
CA SER A 365 23.12 -14.78 -4.15
C SER A 365 22.58 -16.10 -3.60
N THR A 366 21.85 -16.03 -2.49
CA THR A 366 21.05 -17.12 -1.94
C THR A 366 19.61 -16.66 -1.87
N PHE A 367 18.79 -17.19 -2.78
CA PHE A 367 17.34 -17.03 -2.72
C PHE A 367 16.75 -18.17 -1.91
N TRP A 368 15.83 -17.84 -1.00
CA TRP A 368 15.29 -18.81 -0.07
C TRP A 368 13.82 -18.57 0.22
N PHE A 369 13.14 -19.63 0.66
CA PHE A 369 11.81 -19.53 1.23
C PHE A 369 11.58 -20.61 2.29
N THR A 370 10.66 -20.35 3.21
CA THR A 370 10.19 -21.30 4.21
C THR A 370 8.77 -21.74 3.89
N LEU A 371 8.41 -22.95 4.28
CA LEU A 371 7.02 -23.43 4.29
C LEU A 371 6.74 -24.18 5.60
N PRO A 372 5.57 -24.00 6.22
CA PRO A 372 5.13 -24.83 7.34
C PRO A 372 5.12 -26.30 6.93
N TRP A 373 5.61 -27.17 7.80
CA TRP A 373 5.69 -28.59 7.51
C TRP A 373 5.38 -29.41 8.75
N GLU A 374 4.35 -30.23 8.66
CA GLU A 374 4.03 -31.24 9.67
C GLU A 374 4.41 -32.62 9.11
N PRO A 375 5.13 -33.45 9.89
CA PRO A 375 5.37 -34.83 9.50
C PRO A 375 4.02 -35.54 9.30
N ALA A 376 3.84 -36.17 8.13
CA ALA A 376 2.63 -36.95 7.85
C ALA A 376 2.43 -38.01 8.95
N THR A 377 1.43 -37.81 9.81
CA THR A 377 1.03 -38.83 10.77
C THR A 377 0.36 -39.96 9.98
N ARG A 378 0.95 -41.17 10.01
CA ARG A 378 0.36 -42.36 9.38
C ARG A 378 -1.14 -42.44 9.74
N PRO A 379 -2.03 -42.74 8.78
CA PRO A 379 -3.46 -42.83 9.07
C PRO A 379 -3.69 -43.86 10.17
N LYS A 380 -4.40 -43.45 11.23
CA LYS A 380 -4.84 -44.35 12.30
C LYS A 380 -5.64 -45.47 11.64
N LEU A 381 -5.12 -46.70 11.69
CA LEU A 381 -5.85 -47.93 11.38
C LEU A 381 -7.22 -47.84 12.07
N VAL A 382 -8.27 -47.72 11.27
CA VAL A 382 -9.65 -47.85 11.74
C VAL A 382 -9.75 -49.24 12.33
N ARG A 383 -9.84 -49.33 13.66
CA ARG A 383 -10.19 -50.59 14.33
C ARG A 383 -11.63 -50.88 13.93
N GLU A 384 -11.81 -51.84 13.04
CA GLU A 384 -13.09 -52.50 12.83
C GLU A 384 -13.59 -52.96 14.21
N LYS A 385 -14.75 -52.44 14.61
CA LYS A 385 -15.48 -52.99 15.75
C LYS A 385 -16.03 -54.33 15.30
N GLU A 386 -15.40 -55.42 15.72
CA GLU A 386 -16.06 -56.72 15.81
C GLU A 386 -17.22 -56.58 16.80
N ASN A 387 -18.45 -56.57 16.29
CA ASN A 387 -19.65 -56.68 17.11
C ASN A 387 -19.76 -58.12 17.64
N GLN A 388 -19.80 -58.25 18.96
CA GLN A 388 -20.50 -59.35 19.64
C GLN A 388 -21.98 -59.03 19.78
#